data_AF-A0A358A3S5-F1
#
_entry.id   AF-A0A358A3S5-F1
#
_cell.length_a   1.000
_cell.length_b   1.000
_cell.length_c   1.000
_cell.angle_alpha   90.00
_cell.angle_beta   90.00
_cell.angle_gamma   90.00
#
_symmetry.space_group_name_H-M   'P 1'
#
loop_
_entity.id
_entity.type
_entity.pdbx_description
1 polymer ?
#
loop_
_entity_poly.entity_id
_entity_poly.type
_entity_poly.pdbx_seq_one_letter_code
_entity_poly.pdbx_strand_id
1 'polypeptide(L)'
;MAMAYVAGRSERLKFGPAVSVVPGRNPILMAKMLASLDVVSGGRCLPAFGLGIANTAEHQAFRVDRKDRAPWLNEALPLMRRLWEEDVVDHEGDRFSVVGARVPPKPIQQPLEVWLG
;
A
#
# COMPACT_ATOMS: atom_id res chain seq x y z
N MET A 1 3.12 10.17 7.08
CA MET A 1 3.24 11.25 8.08
C MET A 1 1.87 11.79 8.49
N ALA A 2 1.08 12.41 7.62
CA ALA A 2 -0.23 12.99 7.98
C ALA A 2 -1.18 11.99 8.67
N MET A 3 -1.33 10.78 8.14
CA MET A 3 -2.17 9.75 8.77
C MET A 3 -1.65 9.28 10.14
N ALA A 4 -0.32 9.18 10.32
CA ALA A 4 0.24 8.80 11.61
C ALA A 4 -0.03 9.88 12.69
N TYR A 5 0.00 11.16 12.29
CA TYR A 5 -0.41 12.25 13.16
C TYR A 5 -1.89 12.15 13.54
N VAL A 6 -2.78 11.85 12.60
CA VAL A 6 -4.21 11.61 12.88
C VAL A 6 -4.39 10.40 13.82
N ALA A 7 -3.65 9.31 13.58
CA ALA A 7 -3.69 8.10 14.41
C ALA A 7 -3.40 8.38 15.88
N GLY A 8 -2.42 9.26 16.16
CA GLY A 8 -2.06 9.66 17.52
C GLY A 8 -2.99 10.72 18.14
N ARG A 9 -3.94 11.28 17.39
CA ARG A 9 -4.87 12.34 17.85
C ARG A 9 -6.30 11.86 18.04
N SER A 10 -6.61 10.63 17.67
CA SER A 10 -7.94 10.04 17.82
C SER A 10 -7.79 8.57 18.15
N GLU A 11 -8.65 8.05 19.03
CA GLU A 11 -8.71 6.62 19.38
C GLU A 11 -9.84 5.88 18.65
N ARG A 12 -10.76 6.61 18.01
CA ARG A 12 -12.02 6.04 17.47
C ARG A 12 -12.15 6.18 15.96
N LEU A 13 -11.55 7.23 15.37
CA LEU A 13 -11.69 7.49 13.94
C LEU A 13 -10.99 6.41 13.13
N LYS A 14 -11.72 5.77 12.20
CA LYS A 14 -11.11 5.01 11.10
C LYS A 14 -10.68 5.99 10.02
N PHE A 15 -9.51 5.78 9.44
CA PHE A 15 -8.94 6.72 8.48
C PHE A 15 -8.09 6.01 7.43
N GLY A 16 -7.93 6.66 6.29
CA GLY A 16 -7.16 6.16 5.17
C GLY A 16 -6.78 7.28 4.22
N PRO A 17 -5.88 7.01 3.27
CA PRO A 17 -5.71 7.89 2.13
C PRO A 17 -7.02 7.88 1.32
N ALA A 18 -7.36 9.00 0.65
CA ALA A 18 -8.47 8.98 -0.31
C ALA A 18 -8.19 8.01 -1.47
N VAL A 19 -6.94 7.99 -1.95
CA VAL A 19 -6.44 7.00 -2.91
C VAL A 19 -4.91 6.92 -2.80
N SER A 20 -4.35 5.71 -2.82
CA SER A 20 -2.91 5.47 -2.98
C SER A 20 -2.62 4.95 -4.38
N VAL A 21 -1.77 5.68 -5.10
CA VAL A 21 -1.22 5.24 -6.38
C VAL A 21 0.11 4.51 -6.16
N VAL A 22 0.30 3.43 -6.92
CA VAL A 22 1.49 2.57 -6.81
C VAL A 22 2.70 3.08 -7.62
N PRO A 23 2.54 3.55 -8.87
CA PRO A 23 3.68 4.04 -9.66
C PRO A 23 4.58 5.01 -8.89
N GLY A 24 5.90 4.80 -9.00
CA GLY A 24 6.90 5.60 -8.29
C GLY A 24 7.07 5.26 -6.80
N ARG A 25 6.44 4.19 -6.29
CA ARG A 25 6.60 3.73 -4.91
C ARG A 25 7.11 2.29 -4.87
N ASN A 26 7.92 1.99 -3.86
CA ASN A 26 8.31 0.62 -3.54
C ASN A 26 7.17 -0.06 -2.76
N PRO A 27 6.58 -1.17 -3.26
CA PRO A 27 5.43 -1.83 -2.63
C PRO A 27 5.79 -2.49 -1.30
N ILE A 28 7.04 -2.93 -1.10
CA ILE A 28 7.51 -3.48 0.17
C ILE A 28 7.52 -2.39 1.25
N LEU A 29 8.05 -1.21 0.92
CA LEU A 29 8.04 -0.07 1.84
C LEU A 29 6.60 0.38 2.12
N MET A 30 5.73 0.37 1.11
CA MET A 30 4.33 0.73 1.28
C MET A 30 3.58 -0.27 2.18
N ALA A 31 3.78 -1.57 1.98
CA ALA A 31 3.26 -2.60 2.88
C ALA A 31 3.72 -2.40 4.32
N LYS A 32 5.02 -2.12 4.55
CA LYS A 32 5.59 -1.84 5.87
C LYS A 32 4.94 -0.63 6.53
N MET A 33 4.79 0.47 5.78
CA MET A 33 4.16 1.69 6.29
C MET A 33 2.70 1.47 6.69
N LEU A 34 1.92 0.78 5.86
CA LEU A 34 0.51 0.51 6.13
C LEU A 34 0.33 -0.46 7.30
N ALA A 35 1.14 -1.52 7.39
CA ALA A 35 1.11 -2.43 8.53
C ALA A 35 1.50 -1.73 9.84
N SER A 36 2.54 -0.89 9.81
CA SER A 36 2.95 -0.10 10.98
C SER A 36 1.87 0.90 11.39
N LEU A 37 1.22 1.54 10.43
CA LEU A 37 0.12 2.48 10.68
C LEU A 37 -1.09 1.77 11.27
N ASP A 38 -1.41 0.57 10.77
CA ASP A 38 -2.47 -0.26 11.32
C ASP A 38 -2.21 -0.60 12.79
N VAL A 39 -0.99 -1.04 13.11
CA VAL A 39 -0.57 -1.35 14.48
C VAL A 39 -0.64 -0.11 15.39
N VAL A 40 -0.03 1.01 15.00
CA VAL A 40 -0.01 2.24 15.80
C VAL A 40 -1.42 2.82 15.96
N SER A 41 -2.30 2.60 14.99
CA SER A 41 -3.69 3.05 15.07
C SER A 41 -4.60 2.11 15.86
N GLY A 42 -4.17 0.90 16.21
CA GLY A 42 -5.03 -0.09 16.84
C GLY A 42 -6.08 -0.67 15.87
N GLY A 43 -5.71 -0.93 14.62
CA GLY A 43 -6.61 -1.57 13.64
C GLY A 43 -7.57 -0.62 12.93
N ARG A 44 -7.24 0.68 12.84
CA ARG A 44 -8.13 1.73 12.30
C ARG A 44 -7.69 2.27 10.94
N CYS A 45 -6.63 1.71 10.37
CA CYS A 45 -6.16 2.09 9.05
C CYS A 45 -7.01 1.43 7.97
N LEU A 46 -7.51 2.21 7.03
CA LEU A 46 -8.23 1.76 5.84
C LEU A 46 -7.44 2.13 4.59
N PRO A 47 -6.43 1.34 4.19
CA PRO A 47 -5.73 1.56 2.94
C PRO A 47 -6.70 1.59 1.75
N ALA A 48 -6.67 2.67 0.98
CA ALA A 48 -7.37 2.77 -0.30
C ALA A 48 -6.36 2.83 -1.45
N PHE A 49 -6.59 2.07 -2.51
CA PHE A 49 -5.80 2.08 -3.73
C PHE A 49 -6.67 2.39 -4.94
N GLY A 50 -6.04 2.94 -5.96
CA GLY A 50 -6.70 3.21 -7.24
C GLY A 50 -5.68 3.55 -8.30
N LEU A 51 -6.17 3.77 -9.52
CA LEU A 51 -5.31 4.08 -10.66
C LEU A 51 -4.82 5.53 -10.68
N GLY A 52 -5.36 6.37 -9.79
CA GLY A 52 -5.07 7.80 -9.72
C GLY A 52 -5.77 8.62 -10.81
N ILE A 53 -5.66 9.94 -10.69
CA ILE A 53 -6.30 10.88 -11.60
C ILE A 53 -5.63 10.77 -12.97
N ALA A 54 -6.42 10.91 -14.04
CA ALA A 54 -5.93 10.90 -15.40
C ALA A 54 -5.26 12.23 -15.78
N ASN A 55 -4.28 12.67 -15.00
CA ASN A 55 -3.49 13.87 -15.26
C ASN A 55 -2.14 13.48 -15.87
N THR A 56 -1.89 13.90 -17.11
CA THR A 56 -0.66 13.59 -17.86
C THR A 56 0.61 14.07 -17.16
N ALA A 57 0.56 15.23 -16.47
CA ALA A 57 1.73 15.74 -15.74
C ALA A 57 2.10 14.83 -14.55
N GLU A 58 1.11 14.27 -13.86
CA GLU A 58 1.33 13.30 -12.78
C GLU A 58 1.91 11.99 -13.33
N HIS A 59 1.43 11.54 -14.49
CA HIS A 59 1.94 10.32 -15.15
C HIS A 59 3.40 10.47 -15.58
N GLN A 60 3.76 11.63 -16.14
CA GLN A 60 5.14 11.95 -16.50
C GLN A 60 6.05 12.00 -15.27
N ALA A 61 5.58 12.53 -14.14
CA ALA A 61 6.35 12.58 -12.91
C ALA A 61 6.74 11.19 -12.39
N PHE A 62 5.86 10.20 -12.58
CA PHE A 62 6.12 8.81 -12.22
C PHE A 62 6.73 7.96 -13.35
N ARG A 63 6.94 8.54 -14.54
CA ARG A 63 7.44 7.86 -15.74
C ARG A 63 6.64 6.59 -16.08
N VAL A 64 5.32 6.66 -15.91
CA VAL A 64 4.40 5.56 -16.20
C VAL A 64 3.30 6.06 -17.12
N ASP A 65 3.13 5.40 -18.27
CA ASP A 65 2.05 5.72 -19.19
C ASP A 65 0.69 5.39 -18.56
N ARG A 66 -0.34 6.16 -18.93
CA ARG A 66 -1.71 5.98 -18.43
C ARG A 66 -2.21 4.54 -18.53
N LYS A 67 -1.85 3.84 -19.61
CA LYS A 67 -2.23 2.44 -19.90
C LYS A 67 -1.57 1.42 -18.96
N ASP A 68 -0.40 1.75 -18.42
CA ASP A 68 0.40 0.80 -17.64
C ASP A 68 0.04 0.81 -16.15
N ARG A 69 -0.72 1.81 -15.68
CA ARG A 69 -1.08 2.00 -14.26
C ARG A 69 -1.85 0.82 -13.65
N ALA A 70 -2.76 0.21 -14.40
CA ALA A 70 -3.53 -0.94 -13.91
C ALA A 70 -2.63 -2.17 -13.69
N PRO A 71 -1.78 -2.56 -14.66
CA PRO A 71 -0.74 -3.56 -14.42
C PRO A 71 0.15 -3.32 -13.18
N TRP A 72 0.53 -2.06 -12.88
CA TRP A 72 1.27 -1.74 -11.64
C TRP A 72 0.49 -2.12 -10.38
N LEU A 73 -0.78 -1.75 -10.30
CA LEU A 73 -1.62 -2.07 -9.16
C LEU A 73 -1.92 -3.57 -9.04
N ASN A 74 -2.17 -4.23 -10.18
CA ASN A 74 -2.46 -5.65 -10.25
C ASN A 74 -1.31 -6.53 -9.76
N GLU A 75 -0.06 -6.07 -9.90
CA GLU A 75 1.11 -6.79 -9.36
C GLU A 75 1.40 -6.40 -7.91
N ALA A 76 1.37 -5.10 -7.59
CA ALA A 76 1.73 -4.62 -6.26
C ALA A 76 0.74 -5.04 -5.17
N LEU A 77 -0.57 -5.02 -5.44
CA LEU A 77 -1.55 -5.28 -4.39
C LEU A 77 -1.52 -6.73 -3.90
N PRO A 78 -1.49 -7.77 -4.76
CA PRO A 78 -1.27 -9.14 -4.33
C PRO A 78 0.07 -9.33 -3.61
N LEU A 79 1.15 -8.69 -4.08
CA LEU A 79 2.44 -8.73 -3.38
C LEU A 79 2.34 -8.16 -1.96
N MET A 80 1.71 -6.99 -1.79
CA MET A 80 1.50 -6.40 -0.46
C MET A 80 0.63 -7.27 0.45
N ARG A 81 -0.41 -7.91 -0.09
CA ARG A 81 -1.24 -8.89 0.64
C ARG A 81 -0.40 -10.02 1.20
N ARG A 82 0.41 -10.67 0.35
CA ARG A 82 1.35 -11.70 0.76
C ARG A 82 2.31 -11.20 1.83
N LEU A 83 2.87 -10.00 1.69
CA LEU A 83 3.77 -9.41 2.68
C LEU A 83 3.10 -9.16 4.05
N TRP A 84 1.79 -8.92 4.09
CA TRP A 84 1.03 -8.77 5.34
C TRP A 84 0.65 -10.11 5.99
N GLU A 85 0.61 -11.19 5.22
CA GLU A 85 0.10 -12.50 5.67
C GLU A 85 1.22 -13.53 5.90
N GLU A 86 2.22 -13.56 5.02
CA GLU A 86 3.32 -14.54 5.02
C GLU A 86 4.56 -14.02 5.75
N ASP A 87 5.25 -14.86 6.53
CA ASP A 87 6.47 -14.45 7.24
C ASP A 87 7.64 -14.10 6.33
N VAL A 88 7.72 -14.74 5.16
CA VAL A 88 8.74 -14.54 4.12
C VAL A 88 8.05 -14.61 2.78
N VAL A 89 8.36 -13.65 1.90
CA VAL A 89 7.81 -13.58 0.55
C VAL A 89 8.94 -13.52 -0.46
N ASP A 90 8.92 -14.50 -1.37
CA ASP A 90 9.59 -14.44 -2.66
C ASP A 90 8.56 -14.02 -3.72
N HIS A 91 8.93 -13.12 -4.62
CA HIS A 91 8.10 -12.66 -5.71
C HIS A 91 8.96 -12.27 -6.91
N GLU A 92 8.61 -12.80 -8.07
CA GLU A 92 9.23 -12.47 -9.35
C GLU A 92 8.11 -12.09 -10.32
N GLY A 93 8.06 -10.82 -10.69
CA GLY A 93 7.09 -10.28 -11.63
C GLY A 93 7.71 -9.22 -12.53
N ASP A 94 6.91 -8.71 -13.46
CA ASP A 94 7.36 -7.78 -14.49
C ASP A 94 7.89 -6.46 -13.91
N ARG A 95 7.35 -6.01 -12.76
CA ARG A 95 7.65 -4.70 -12.17
C ARG A 95 8.41 -4.80 -10.86
N PHE A 96 8.19 -5.86 -10.11
CA PHE A 96 8.79 -6.06 -8.81
C PHE A 96 9.42 -7.44 -8.75
N SER A 97 10.65 -7.49 -8.26
CA SER A 97 11.34 -8.74 -7.95
C SER A 97 11.96 -8.61 -6.56
N VAL A 98 11.73 -9.61 -5.73
CA VAL A 98 12.18 -9.65 -4.35
C VAL A 98 12.32 -11.08 -3.87
N VAL A 99 13.40 -11.34 -3.13
CA VAL A 99 13.70 -12.63 -2.52
C VAL A 99 13.89 -12.42 -1.02
N GLY A 100 13.25 -13.26 -0.21
CA GLY A 100 13.36 -13.28 1.23
C GLY A 100 12.72 -12.08 1.92
N ALA A 101 11.75 -11.39 1.31
CA ALA A 101 11.17 -10.20 1.91
C ALA A 101 10.36 -10.52 3.15
N ARG A 102 10.58 -9.73 4.21
CA ARG A 102 9.85 -9.80 5.47
C ARG A 102 9.32 -8.42 5.82
N VAL A 103 8.05 -8.34 6.19
CA VAL A 103 7.41 -7.08 6.61
C VAL A 103 6.81 -7.25 8.01
N PRO A 104 7.63 -7.16 9.07
CA PRO A 104 7.14 -6.91 10.43
C PRO A 104 6.87 -5.41 10.62
N PRO A 105 6.01 -4.97 11.54
CA PRO A 105 5.01 -5.81 12.20
C PRO A 105 3.94 -6.26 11.19
N LYS A 106 3.20 -7.31 11.53
CA LYS A 106 1.98 -7.67 10.80
C LYS A 106 0.83 -6.74 11.20
N PRO A 107 -0.11 -6.43 10.28
CA PRO A 107 -1.30 -5.66 10.65
C PRO A 107 -2.08 -6.35 11.78
N ILE A 108 -2.76 -5.54 12.61
CA ILE A 108 -3.72 -6.02 13.61
C ILE A 108 -4.95 -6.59 12.89
N GLN A 109 -5.41 -5.90 11.85
CA GLN A 109 -6.50 -6.37 11.02
C GLN A 109 -6.06 -7.58 10.19
N GLN A 110 -6.82 -8.68 10.27
CA GLN A 110 -6.57 -9.92 9.53
C GLN A 110 -7.87 -10.39 8.84
N PRO A 111 -8.02 -10.21 7.52
CA PRO A 111 -7.10 -9.51 6.61
C PRO A 111 -7.14 -7.98 6.82
N LEU A 112 -6.06 -7.27 6.48
CA LEU A 112 -6.06 -5.80 6.47
C LEU A 112 -7.13 -5.30 5.50
N GLU A 113 -8.07 -4.48 5.95
CA GLU A 113 -9.18 -4.05 5.10
C GLU A 113 -8.68 -3.10 4.00
N VAL A 114 -8.81 -3.50 2.72
CA VAL A 114 -8.33 -2.70 1.57
C VAL A 114 -9.50 -2.26 0.73
N TRP A 115 -9.51 -0.98 0.38
CA TRP A 115 -10.52 -0.33 -0.44
C TRP A 115 -9.96 -0.05 -1.84
N LEU A 116 -10.80 -0.21 -2.86
CA LEU A 116 -10.48 0.07 -4.26
C LEU A 116 -11.39 1.20 -4.77
N GLY A 117 -10.81 2.16 -5.50
CA GLY A 117 -11.52 3.27 -6.12
C GLY A 117 -10.96 3.67 -7.48
#